data_AF-A0A9W9NBH4-F1
#
_entry.id   AF-A0A9W9NBH4-F1
#
_cell.length_a   1.000
_cell.length_b   1.000
_cell.length_c   1.000
_cell.angle_alpha   90.00
_cell.angle_beta   90.00
_cell.angle_gamma   90.00
#
_symmetry.space_group_name_H-M   'P 1'
#
loop_
_entity.id
_entity.type
_entity.pdbx_description
1 polymer ?
#
loop_
_entity_poly.entity_id
_entity_poly.type
_entity_poly.pdbx_seq_one_letter_code
_entity_poly.pdbx_strand_id
1 'polypeptide(L)'
;MFAWSGGSAKYLRRYVLSRAERRLRVESNLSAPVACAGPDDDQWTIPRLFPDDNAGLMPWSRTIEYLTCFIIPEGAEVNRFVVTIGTTIFVFGVFFSADARRLLSHPIMNFLGRISFPIYLIHNTLIRTVLTWLLYRHSAYSKGLDNVDHEGNPVFLDRGGCLTFIVAIPLFYIILIYLAHMWTVHVDPRCEKAVSWIKRLVFGEDESERLKEGTLDGLLKF
;
A
#
# COMPACT_ATOMS: atom_id res chain seq x y z
N MET A 1 -25.41 10.38 -11.60
CA MET A 1 -25.62 9.50 -12.77
C MET A 1 -24.31 9.48 -13.55
N PHE A 2 -23.49 8.42 -13.40
CA PHE A 2 -22.56 7.89 -14.42
C PHE A 2 -21.87 6.63 -13.84
N ALA A 3 -22.51 5.50 -14.14
CA ALA A 3 -22.01 4.14 -14.30
C ALA A 3 -21.01 3.57 -13.27
N TRP A 4 -21.49 3.33 -12.05
CA TRP A 4 -21.05 2.24 -11.19
C TRP A 4 -21.98 1.04 -11.45
N SER A 5 -21.48 -0.21 -11.42
CA SER A 5 -22.26 -1.48 -11.48
C SER A 5 -22.43 -2.23 -12.82
N GLY A 6 -21.36 -2.43 -13.60
CA GLY A 6 -21.38 -3.38 -14.74
C GLY A 6 -20.28 -4.44 -14.76
N GLY A 7 -19.07 -4.09 -14.29
CA GLY A 7 -17.89 -4.97 -14.39
C GLY A 7 -17.71 -5.96 -13.23
N SER A 8 -18.23 -5.64 -12.03
CA SER A 8 -17.93 -6.41 -10.82
C SER A 8 -18.56 -7.79 -10.79
N ALA A 9 -19.71 -8.01 -11.43
CA ALA A 9 -20.39 -9.31 -11.44
C ALA A 9 -19.63 -10.36 -12.29
N LYS A 10 -19.05 -9.95 -13.43
CA LYS A 10 -18.25 -10.84 -14.28
C LYS A 10 -16.88 -11.13 -13.65
N TYR A 11 -16.30 -10.16 -12.94
CA TYR A 11 -15.06 -10.35 -12.18
C TYR A 11 -15.27 -11.25 -10.97
N LEU A 12 -16.32 -11.03 -10.16
CA LEU A 12 -16.63 -11.88 -9.02
C LEU A 12 -16.97 -13.31 -9.44
N ARG A 13 -17.73 -13.51 -10.54
CA ARG A 13 -18.03 -14.87 -11.05
C ARG A 13 -16.76 -15.60 -11.51
N ARG A 14 -15.83 -14.92 -12.20
CA ARG A 14 -14.51 -15.50 -12.56
C ARG A 14 -13.63 -15.73 -11.33
N TYR A 15 -13.66 -14.84 -10.34
CA TYR A 15 -12.88 -14.98 -9.11
C TYR A 15 -13.38 -16.16 -8.28
N VAL A 16 -14.70 -16.33 -8.13
CA VAL A 16 -15.31 -17.46 -7.42
C VAL A 16 -15.09 -18.78 -8.15
N LEU A 17 -15.23 -18.81 -9.49
CA LEU A 17 -14.93 -20.00 -10.30
C LEU A 17 -13.45 -20.39 -10.20
N SER A 18 -12.53 -19.42 -10.33
CA SER A 18 -11.09 -19.66 -10.15
C SER A 18 -10.71 -20.11 -8.73
N ARG A 19 -11.52 -19.76 -7.72
CA ARG A 19 -11.31 -20.17 -6.32
C ARG A 19 -11.85 -21.57 -6.05
N ALA A 20 -12.95 -21.97 -6.70
CA ALA A 20 -13.49 -23.33 -6.67
C ALA A 20 -12.56 -24.31 -7.40
N GLU A 21 -12.07 -23.93 -8.59
CA GLU A 21 -11.09 -24.74 -9.35
C GLU A 21 -9.77 -24.91 -8.59
N ARG A 22 -9.33 -23.89 -7.83
CA ARG A 22 -8.15 -24.02 -6.97
C ARG A 22 -8.37 -24.91 -5.76
N ARG A 23 -9.57 -24.92 -5.16
CA ARG A 23 -9.88 -25.88 -4.07
C ARG A 23 -9.87 -27.32 -4.56
N LEU A 24 -10.46 -27.59 -5.73
CA LEU A 24 -10.47 -28.94 -6.31
C LEU A 24 -9.06 -29.41 -6.72
N ARG A 25 -8.22 -28.49 -7.22
CA ARG A 25 -6.81 -28.79 -7.55
C ARG A 25 -5.93 -28.99 -6.31
N VAL A 26 -6.24 -28.32 -5.19
CA VAL A 26 -5.56 -28.53 -3.91
C VAL A 26 -5.95 -29.87 -3.29
N GLU A 27 -7.24 -30.25 -3.33
CA GLU A 27 -7.67 -31.59 -2.87
C GLU A 27 -7.10 -32.73 -3.72
N SER A 28 -6.94 -32.55 -5.03
CA SER A 28 -6.26 -33.54 -5.89
C SER A 28 -4.75 -33.61 -5.69
N ASN A 29 -4.13 -32.54 -5.16
CA ASN A 29 -2.70 -32.47 -4.92
C ASN A 29 -2.32 -32.88 -3.48
N LEU A 30 -3.28 -32.95 -2.55
CA LEU A 30 -3.06 -33.45 -1.19
C LEU A 30 -2.83 -34.97 -1.15
N SER A 31 -3.15 -35.70 -2.22
CA SER A 31 -2.86 -37.15 -2.36
C SER A 31 -1.52 -37.44 -3.02
N ALA A 32 -0.75 -36.42 -3.41
CA ALA A 32 0.62 -36.57 -3.86
C ALA A 32 1.58 -36.20 -2.71
N PRO A 33 2.51 -37.09 -2.32
CA PRO A 33 3.51 -36.76 -1.31
C PRO A 33 4.29 -35.52 -1.76
N VAL A 34 4.39 -34.53 -0.87
CA VAL A 34 5.09 -33.26 -1.06
C VAL A 34 6.54 -33.54 -1.42
N ALA A 35 6.82 -33.53 -2.73
CA ALA A 35 8.16 -33.61 -3.27
C ALA A 35 8.75 -32.20 -3.27
N CYS A 36 9.86 -32.03 -2.55
CA CYS A 36 10.75 -30.87 -2.65
C CYS A 36 11.16 -30.69 -4.12
N ALA A 37 10.58 -29.71 -4.81
CA ALA A 37 10.92 -29.41 -6.19
C ALA A 37 12.23 -28.62 -6.26
N GLY A 38 13.18 -29.16 -7.01
CA GLY A 38 14.46 -28.56 -7.39
C GLY A 38 14.33 -27.45 -8.44
N PRO A 39 15.45 -26.88 -8.89
CA PRO A 39 15.53 -25.50 -9.39
C PRO A 39 15.69 -25.46 -10.90
N ASP A 40 14.64 -25.10 -11.65
CA ASP A 40 14.73 -24.67 -13.04
C ASP A 40 13.52 -23.75 -13.33
N ASP A 41 13.77 -22.47 -13.60
CA ASP A 41 13.00 -21.61 -14.52
C ASP A 41 13.41 -20.13 -14.35
N ASP A 42 14.19 -19.71 -15.33
CA ASP A 42 14.71 -18.40 -15.68
C ASP A 42 13.58 -17.42 -16.07
N GLN A 43 13.09 -16.67 -15.09
CA GLN A 43 12.28 -15.48 -15.36
C GLN A 43 12.61 -14.35 -14.38
N TRP A 44 13.24 -13.29 -14.91
CA TRP A 44 13.59 -12.04 -14.22
C TRP A 44 12.35 -11.39 -13.58
N THR A 45 12.02 -11.84 -12.37
CA THR A 45 10.96 -11.28 -11.54
C THR A 45 11.58 -10.29 -10.56
N ILE A 46 11.14 -9.03 -10.65
CA ILE A 46 11.51 -7.93 -9.76
C ILE A 46 11.43 -8.40 -8.29
N PRO A 47 12.43 -8.12 -7.43
CA PRO A 47 12.42 -8.55 -6.03
C PRO A 47 11.19 -7.99 -5.30
N ARG A 48 10.19 -8.83 -5.06
CA ARG A 48 9.16 -8.56 -4.06
C ARG A 48 9.71 -9.05 -2.72
N LEU A 49 9.51 -8.25 -1.68
CA LEU A 49 10.10 -8.45 -0.35
C LEU A 49 9.68 -9.77 0.34
N PHE A 50 8.68 -10.47 -0.18
CA PHE A 50 8.41 -11.89 0.06
C PHE A 50 7.43 -12.36 -1.04
N PRO A 51 7.78 -13.33 -1.90
CA PRO A 51 6.89 -13.78 -2.97
C PRO A 51 5.82 -14.75 -2.43
N ASP A 52 4.55 -14.32 -2.46
CA ASP A 52 3.37 -15.12 -2.08
C ASP A 52 3.31 -16.49 -2.77
N ASP A 53 3.76 -16.58 -4.02
CA ASP A 53 3.64 -17.78 -4.84
C ASP A 53 4.97 -18.53 -5.06
N ASN A 54 6.12 -17.93 -4.71
CA ASN A 54 7.46 -18.45 -5.10
C ASN A 54 8.55 -18.19 -4.03
N ALA A 55 8.30 -18.56 -2.77
CA ALA A 55 9.23 -18.37 -1.63
C ALA A 55 10.63 -18.98 -1.84
N GLY A 56 10.77 -19.93 -2.79
CA GLY A 56 12.03 -20.60 -3.11
C GLY A 56 13.00 -19.84 -4.04
N LEU A 57 12.61 -18.70 -4.62
CA LEU A 57 13.42 -17.99 -5.64
C LEU A 57 14.68 -17.33 -5.08
N MET A 58 14.70 -16.98 -3.79
CA MET A 58 15.86 -16.38 -3.16
C MET A 58 16.41 -17.26 -2.03
N PRO A 59 17.73 -17.47 -1.94
CA PRO A 59 18.33 -18.33 -0.92
C PRO A 59 17.94 -17.95 0.52
N TRP A 60 17.88 -16.65 0.82
CA TRP A 60 17.48 -16.16 2.14
C TRP A 60 16.00 -16.44 2.46
N SER A 61 15.13 -16.37 1.45
CA SER A 61 13.69 -16.65 1.59
C SER A 61 13.46 -18.14 1.84
N ARG A 62 14.22 -19.00 1.17
CA ARG A 62 14.21 -20.45 1.39
C ARG A 62 14.62 -20.83 2.81
N THR A 63 15.64 -20.17 3.39
CA THR A 63 16.04 -20.38 4.79
C THR A 63 14.91 -20.02 5.75
N ILE A 64 14.21 -18.91 5.50
CA ILE A 64 13.09 -18.48 6.32
C ILE A 64 11.91 -19.45 6.18
N GLU A 65 11.62 -19.95 4.98
CA GLU A 65 10.58 -20.94 4.72
C GLU A 65 10.83 -22.23 5.52
N TYR A 66 12.06 -22.78 5.49
CA TYR A 66 12.43 -23.94 6.29
C TYR A 66 12.25 -23.72 7.80
N LEU A 67 12.68 -22.56 8.30
CA LEU A 67 12.49 -22.20 9.72
C LEU A 67 11.02 -22.05 10.08
N THR A 68 10.21 -21.52 9.16
CA THR A 68 8.81 -21.22 9.43
C THR A 68 7.94 -22.48 9.38
N CYS A 69 8.23 -23.43 8.48
CA CYS A 69 7.59 -24.75 8.46
C CYS A 69 7.86 -25.57 9.73
N PHE A 70 8.96 -25.30 10.44
CA PHE A 70 9.24 -25.95 11.72
C PHE A 70 8.42 -25.38 12.89
N ILE A 71 8.04 -24.10 12.81
CA ILE A 71 7.42 -23.37 13.93
C ILE A 71 5.89 -23.31 13.80
N ILE A 72 5.37 -23.26 12.58
CA ILE A 72 3.95 -23.04 12.31
C ILE A 72 3.23 -24.36 11.95
N PRO A 73 2.05 -24.66 12.53
CA PRO A 73 1.24 -25.81 12.14
C PRO A 73 0.65 -25.68 10.72
N GLU A 74 0.42 -26.81 10.06
CA GLU A 74 -0.09 -26.87 8.68
C GLU A 74 -1.43 -26.12 8.52
N GLY A 75 -1.47 -25.17 7.58
CA GLY A 75 -2.67 -24.40 7.23
C GLY A 75 -2.65 -22.90 7.58
N ALA A 76 -1.59 -22.39 8.20
CA ALA A 76 -1.43 -20.95 8.46
C ALA A 76 -0.73 -20.20 7.32
N GLU A 77 -1.09 -18.93 7.12
CA GLU A 77 -0.47 -18.06 6.11
C GLU A 77 0.96 -17.65 6.54
N VAL A 78 1.95 -18.37 6.00
CA VAL A 78 3.39 -18.21 6.26
C VAL A 78 3.87 -16.77 6.02
N ASN A 79 3.45 -16.15 4.90
CA ASN A 79 3.87 -14.79 4.53
C ASN A 79 3.55 -13.78 5.65
N ARG A 80 2.30 -13.81 6.12
CA ARG A 80 1.84 -12.88 7.16
C ARG A 80 2.64 -13.02 8.46
N PHE A 81 3.00 -14.24 8.82
CA PHE A 81 3.78 -14.51 10.02
C PHE A 81 5.23 -14.01 9.89
N VAL A 82 5.88 -14.32 8.78
CA VAL A 82 7.25 -13.85 8.48
C VAL A 82 7.32 -12.33 8.51
N VAL A 83 6.37 -11.65 7.88
CA VAL A 83 6.29 -10.18 7.89
C VAL A 83 6.09 -9.64 9.32
N THR A 84 5.25 -10.29 10.12
CA THR A 84 4.99 -9.87 11.51
C THR A 84 6.23 -10.03 12.39
N ILE A 85 6.92 -11.16 12.29
CA ILE A 85 8.18 -11.40 13.01
C ILE A 85 9.26 -10.42 12.56
N GLY A 86 9.48 -10.27 11.25
CA GLY A 86 10.47 -9.35 10.70
C GLY A 86 10.23 -7.92 11.16
N THR A 87 8.97 -7.47 11.16
CA THR A 87 8.58 -6.14 11.64
C THR A 87 8.84 -5.99 13.15
N THR A 88 8.54 -7.01 13.94
CA THR A 88 8.75 -6.99 15.39
C THR A 88 10.22 -6.89 15.74
N ILE A 89 11.06 -7.75 15.15
CA ILE A 89 12.52 -7.73 15.33
C ILE A 89 13.10 -6.40 14.87
N PHE A 90 12.63 -5.85 13.74
CA PHE A 90 13.05 -4.55 13.24
C PHE A 90 12.74 -3.42 14.23
N VAL A 91 11.50 -3.38 14.76
CA VAL A 91 11.10 -2.39 15.77
C VAL A 91 11.95 -2.52 17.03
N PHE A 92 12.20 -3.74 17.51
CA PHE A 92 13.12 -3.99 18.63
C PHE A 92 14.54 -3.49 18.34
N GLY A 93 15.07 -3.73 17.14
CA GLY A 93 16.38 -3.24 16.72
C GLY A 93 16.47 -1.71 16.72
N VAL A 94 15.41 -1.04 16.28
CA VAL A 94 15.32 0.43 16.33
C VAL A 94 15.32 0.95 17.77
N PHE A 95 14.62 0.29 18.69
CA PHE A 95 14.61 0.70 20.10
C PHE A 95 15.96 0.52 20.79
N PHE A 96 16.70 -0.55 20.47
CA PHE A 96 17.97 -0.85 21.10
C PHE A 96 19.14 -0.01 20.56
N SER A 97 19.06 0.45 19.30
CA SER A 97 20.11 1.27 18.69
C SER A 97 19.96 2.77 19.00
N ALA A 98 21.01 3.38 19.58
CA ALA A 98 21.06 4.83 19.79
C ALA A 98 21.15 5.61 18.48
N ASP A 99 21.83 5.04 17.47
CA ASP A 99 22.02 5.69 16.17
C ASP A 99 20.75 5.63 15.32
N ALA A 100 19.97 4.53 15.42
CA ALA A 100 18.66 4.45 14.76
C ALA A 100 17.69 5.52 15.30
N ARG A 101 17.70 5.75 16.62
CA ARG A 101 16.88 6.80 17.24
C ARG A 101 17.31 8.21 16.82
N ARG A 102 18.61 8.45 16.67
CA ARG A 102 19.13 9.71 16.11
C ARG A 102 18.70 9.92 14.66
N LEU A 103 18.75 8.87 13.84
CA LEU A 103 18.32 8.92 12.44
C LEU A 103 16.81 9.19 12.31
N LEU A 104 15.99 8.54 13.13
CA LEU A 104 14.53 8.75 13.14
C LEU A 104 14.13 10.11 13.72
N SER A 105 14.97 10.71 14.57
CA SER A 105 14.77 12.06 15.09
C SER A 105 15.20 13.16 14.12
N HIS A 106 15.72 12.81 12.93
CA HIS A 106 16.13 13.78 11.92
C HIS A 106 14.90 14.56 11.39
N PRO A 107 14.99 15.87 11.13
CA PRO A 107 13.86 16.70 10.68
C PRO A 107 13.18 16.17 9.41
N ILE A 108 13.93 15.51 8.53
CA ILE A 108 13.39 14.87 7.31
C ILE A 108 12.45 13.71 7.66
N MET A 109 12.83 12.85 8.61
CA MET A 109 11.99 11.72 9.03
C MET A 109 10.75 12.21 9.79
N ASN A 110 10.89 13.25 10.62
CA ASN A 110 9.74 13.87 11.28
C ASN A 110 8.79 14.56 10.26
N PHE A 111 9.34 15.17 9.20
CA PHE A 111 8.54 15.68 8.10
C PHE A 111 7.81 14.56 7.36
N LEU A 112 8.51 13.47 6.99
CA LEU A 112 7.91 12.29 6.37
C LEU A 112 6.79 11.70 7.23
N GLY A 113 7.00 11.64 8.55
CA GLY A 113 5.99 11.20 9.51
C GLY A 113 4.70 12.01 9.41
N ARG A 114 4.79 13.35 9.41
CA ARG A 114 3.62 14.23 9.28
C ARG A 114 2.88 14.07 7.95
N ILE A 115 3.58 13.90 6.83
CA ILE A 115 2.95 13.75 5.51
C ILE A 115 2.52 12.31 5.19
N SER A 116 2.93 11.32 5.99
CA SER A 116 2.69 9.89 5.73
C SER A 116 1.20 9.53 5.63
N PHE A 117 0.37 10.12 6.50
CA PHE A 117 -1.07 9.87 6.50
C PHE A 117 -1.76 10.37 5.22
N PRO A 118 -1.59 11.64 4.80
CA PRO A 118 -2.09 12.11 3.52
C PRO A 118 -1.59 11.28 2.33
N ILE A 119 -0.28 10.94 2.31
CA ILE A 119 0.32 10.09 1.28
C ILE A 119 -0.45 8.78 1.17
N TYR A 120 -0.74 8.12 2.29
CA TYR A 120 -1.50 6.88 2.31
C TYR A 120 -2.93 7.04 1.79
N LEU A 121 -3.59 8.18 1.97
CA LEU A 121 -4.93 8.39 1.40
C LEU A 121 -4.88 8.62 -0.11
N ILE A 122 -3.92 9.41 -0.59
CA ILE A 122 -3.87 9.85 -1.99
C ILE A 122 -3.09 8.92 -2.91
N HIS A 123 -2.21 8.04 -2.39
CA HIS A 123 -1.32 7.25 -3.24
C HIS A 123 -2.11 6.40 -4.24
N ASN A 124 -3.16 5.68 -3.80
CA ASN A 124 -3.91 4.77 -4.66
C ASN A 124 -4.67 5.53 -5.76
N THR A 125 -5.24 6.69 -5.44
CA THR A 125 -5.94 7.52 -6.43
C THR A 125 -4.96 8.13 -7.44
N LEU A 126 -3.82 8.64 -6.98
CA LEU A 126 -2.78 9.19 -7.85
C LEU A 126 -2.09 8.13 -8.71
N ILE A 127 -1.91 6.91 -8.23
CA ILE A 127 -1.42 5.80 -9.05
C ILE A 127 -2.38 5.56 -10.21
N ARG A 128 -3.69 5.52 -9.94
CA ARG A 128 -4.72 5.24 -10.95
C ARG A 128 -4.91 6.36 -11.97
N THR A 129 -4.61 7.59 -11.61
CA THR A 129 -4.83 8.76 -12.48
C THR A 129 -3.53 9.33 -13.02
N VAL A 130 -2.64 9.81 -12.16
CA VAL A 130 -1.41 10.51 -12.54
C VAL A 130 -0.36 9.56 -13.06
N LEU A 131 -0.10 8.44 -12.39
CA LEU A 131 0.94 7.50 -12.83
C LEU A 131 0.53 6.79 -14.13
N THR A 132 -0.71 6.33 -14.24
CA THR A 132 -1.25 5.77 -15.49
C THR A 132 -1.16 6.80 -16.61
N TRP A 133 -1.56 8.05 -16.36
CA TRP A 133 -1.47 9.08 -17.39
C TRP A 133 -0.01 9.34 -17.76
N LEU A 134 0.94 9.44 -16.82
CA LEU A 134 2.36 9.61 -17.14
C LEU A 134 2.95 8.46 -17.95
N LEU A 135 2.59 7.21 -17.63
CA LEU A 135 3.08 6.03 -18.36
C LEU A 135 2.47 5.90 -19.75
N TYR A 136 1.19 6.21 -19.89
CA TYR A 136 0.45 6.05 -21.14
C TYR A 136 0.34 7.34 -21.96
N ARG A 137 0.74 8.51 -21.45
CA ARG A 137 0.61 9.81 -22.14
C ARG A 137 1.27 9.79 -23.51
N HIS A 138 2.49 9.25 -23.59
CA HIS A 138 3.21 9.19 -24.86
C HIS A 138 2.53 8.22 -25.85
N SER A 139 2.07 7.07 -25.35
CA SER A 139 1.33 6.07 -26.14
C SER A 139 -0.03 6.61 -26.63
N ALA A 140 -0.75 7.32 -25.76
CA ALA A 140 -2.05 7.93 -26.05
C ALA A 140 -1.96 9.09 -27.06
N TYR A 141 -0.87 9.87 -27.05
CA TYR A 141 -0.65 10.94 -28.03
C TYR A 141 -0.18 10.40 -29.39
N SER A 142 0.66 9.37 -29.39
CA SER A 142 1.25 8.80 -30.61
C SER A 142 0.25 7.97 -31.42
N LYS A 143 -0.55 7.14 -30.73
CA LYS A 143 -1.54 6.30 -31.41
C LYS A 143 -2.91 7.00 -31.47
N GLY A 144 -3.35 7.72 -30.44
CA GLY A 144 -4.72 8.27 -30.35
C GLY A 144 -5.62 7.39 -29.46
N LEU A 145 -6.70 7.97 -28.92
CA LEU A 145 -7.55 7.31 -27.92
C LEU A 145 -8.48 6.22 -28.50
N ASP A 146 -8.60 6.14 -29.83
CA ASP A 146 -9.58 5.30 -30.52
C ASP A 146 -8.92 4.55 -31.70
N ASN A 147 -7.83 3.83 -31.41
CA ASN A 147 -7.19 2.99 -32.43
C ASN A 147 -7.93 1.68 -32.56
N VAL A 148 -8.76 1.66 -33.59
CA VAL A 148 -9.33 0.45 -34.16
C VAL A 148 -8.33 -0.05 -35.19
N ASP A 149 -7.86 -1.28 -35.03
CA ASP A 149 -7.05 -1.95 -36.06
C ASP A 149 -7.85 -2.04 -37.37
N HIS A 150 -7.20 -2.30 -38.52
CA HIS A 150 -7.89 -2.50 -39.80
C HIS A 150 -8.93 -3.65 -39.76
N GLU A 151 -8.90 -4.49 -38.72
CA GLU A 151 -9.82 -5.62 -38.46
C GLU A 151 -10.87 -5.35 -37.36
N GLY A 152 -11.00 -4.14 -36.83
CA GLY A 152 -12.09 -3.80 -35.89
C GLY A 152 -11.84 -4.12 -34.42
N ASN A 153 -10.63 -4.56 -34.06
CA ASN A 153 -10.27 -4.93 -32.68
C ASN A 153 -9.65 -3.74 -31.91
N PRO A 154 -9.93 -3.59 -30.60
CA PRO A 154 -9.34 -2.53 -29.79
C PRO A 154 -7.85 -2.81 -29.54
N VAL A 155 -6.98 -1.93 -30.03
CA VAL A 155 -5.53 -2.04 -29.83
C VAL A 155 -5.18 -1.72 -28.38
N PHE A 156 -4.60 -2.69 -27.66
CA PHE A 156 -4.07 -2.45 -26.32
C PHE A 156 -2.90 -1.46 -26.39
N LEU A 157 -2.92 -0.41 -25.56
CA LEU A 157 -1.86 0.60 -25.54
C LEU A 157 -0.52 -0.04 -25.14
N ASP A 158 0.51 0.23 -25.93
CA ASP A 158 1.87 -0.23 -25.62
C ASP A 158 2.37 0.43 -24.33
N ARG A 159 3.00 -0.39 -23.50
CA ARG A 159 3.70 0.04 -22.29
C ARG A 159 4.89 0.91 -22.71
N GLY A 160 4.97 2.12 -22.16
CA GLY A 160 6.08 3.06 -22.43
C GLY A 160 7.45 2.41 -22.17
N GLY A 161 8.45 2.75 -22.99
CA GLY A 161 9.79 2.19 -22.87
C GLY A 161 10.47 2.52 -21.53
N CYS A 162 11.59 1.86 -21.24
CA CYS A 162 12.33 1.98 -19.97
C CYS A 162 12.65 3.43 -19.57
N LEU A 163 12.99 4.29 -20.55
CA LEU A 163 13.24 5.73 -20.32
C LEU A 163 12.01 6.47 -19.78
N THR A 164 10.81 6.08 -20.22
CA THR A 164 9.55 6.66 -19.71
C THR A 164 9.39 6.33 -18.24
N PHE A 165 9.73 5.12 -17.80
CA PHE A 165 9.69 4.75 -16.38
C PHE A 165 10.69 5.54 -15.54
N ILE A 166 11.93 5.70 -16.02
CA ILE A 166 12.98 6.44 -15.31
C ILE A 166 12.58 7.90 -15.04
N VAL A 167 11.85 8.53 -15.96
CA VAL A 167 11.38 9.92 -15.79
C VAL A 167 10.03 9.98 -15.08
N ALA A 168 9.10 9.07 -15.38
CA ALA A 168 7.75 9.10 -14.84
C ALA A 168 7.71 8.79 -13.33
N ILE A 169 8.53 7.86 -12.85
CA ILE A 169 8.56 7.47 -11.43
C ILE A 169 8.99 8.65 -10.53
N PRO A 170 10.14 9.32 -10.73
CA PRO A 170 10.53 10.44 -9.87
C PRO A 170 9.56 11.60 -9.99
N LEU A 171 9.07 11.91 -11.19
CA LEU A 171 8.06 12.95 -11.39
C LEU A 171 6.77 12.67 -10.61
N PHE A 172 6.32 11.41 -10.62
CA PHE A 172 5.17 10.97 -9.85
C PHE A 172 5.39 11.15 -8.34
N TYR A 173 6.55 10.76 -7.81
CA TYR A 173 6.86 10.95 -6.39
C TYR A 173 6.92 12.43 -5.99
N ILE A 174 7.46 13.30 -6.83
CA ILE A 174 7.47 14.76 -6.59
C ILE A 174 6.04 15.28 -6.48
N ILE A 175 5.17 14.93 -7.41
CA ILE A 175 3.75 15.34 -7.40
C ILE A 175 3.05 14.81 -6.15
N LEU A 176 3.31 13.55 -5.78
CA LEU A 176 2.72 12.91 -4.61
C LEU A 176 3.11 13.66 -3.32
N ILE A 177 4.41 13.91 -3.12
CA ILE A 177 4.91 14.63 -1.95
C ILE A 177 4.34 16.06 -1.91
N TYR A 178 4.26 16.74 -3.07
CA TYR A 178 3.70 18.09 -3.15
C TYR A 178 2.21 18.12 -2.74
N LEU A 179 1.39 17.21 -3.27
CA LEU A 179 -0.03 17.12 -2.89
C LEU A 179 -0.19 16.75 -1.42
N ALA A 180 0.63 15.83 -0.89
CA ALA A 180 0.59 15.47 0.51
C ALA A 180 0.93 16.65 1.42
N HIS A 181 1.95 17.44 1.05
CA HIS A 181 2.27 18.66 1.77
C HIS A 181 1.11 19.67 1.72
N MET A 182 0.52 19.89 0.53
CA MET A 182 -0.63 20.78 0.39
C MET A 182 -1.83 20.30 1.24
N TRP A 183 -2.06 18.99 1.33
CA TRP A 183 -3.09 18.41 2.18
C TRP A 183 -2.87 18.73 3.66
N THR A 184 -1.64 18.54 4.18
CA THR A 184 -1.35 18.87 5.59
C THR A 184 -1.59 20.34 5.91
N VAL A 185 -1.36 21.24 4.96
CA VAL A 185 -1.57 22.69 5.17
C VAL A 185 -3.05 23.09 5.08
N HIS A 186 -3.85 22.43 4.24
CA HIS A 186 -5.22 22.88 3.94
C HIS A 186 -6.32 22.01 4.52
N VAL A 187 -6.12 20.71 4.62
CA VAL A 187 -7.16 19.75 5.01
C VAL A 187 -7.09 19.45 6.50
N ASP A 188 -5.89 19.27 7.05
CA ASP A 188 -5.73 18.97 8.48
C ASP A 188 -6.35 20.08 9.37
N PRO A 189 -6.09 21.39 9.14
CA PRO A 189 -6.69 22.45 9.96
C PRO A 189 -8.19 22.58 9.78
N ARG A 190 -8.73 22.16 8.62
CA ARG A 190 -10.18 22.14 8.40
C ARG A 190 -10.84 21.00 9.16
N CYS A 191 -10.20 19.84 9.22
CA CYS A 191 -10.66 18.71 10.01
C CYS A 191 -10.66 19.06 11.50
N GLU A 192 -9.60 19.73 11.98
CA GLU A 192 -9.53 20.24 13.35
C GLU A 192 -10.69 21.20 13.66
N LYS A 193 -10.95 22.17 12.77
CA LYS A 193 -12.09 23.09 12.92
C LYS A 193 -13.42 22.36 12.92
N ALA A 194 -13.63 21.41 12.02
CA ALA A 194 -14.87 20.63 11.93
C ALA A 194 -15.11 19.81 13.21
N VAL A 195 -14.07 19.14 13.72
CA VAL A 195 -14.15 18.38 14.97
C VAL A 195 -14.40 19.32 16.15
N SER A 196 -13.74 20.47 16.20
CA SER A 196 -13.96 21.46 17.25
C SER A 196 -15.40 22.01 17.24
N TRP A 197 -15.98 22.16 16.04
CA TRP A 197 -17.37 22.58 15.86
C TRP A 197 -18.35 21.51 16.33
N ILE A 198 -18.12 20.24 15.97
CA ILE A 198 -18.92 19.10 16.47
C ILE A 198 -18.80 18.98 17.99
N LYS A 199 -17.59 19.13 18.55
CA LYS A 199 -17.39 19.08 20.00
C LYS A 199 -18.23 20.14 20.72
N ARG A 200 -18.27 21.36 20.19
CA ARG A 200 -19.14 22.43 20.74
C ARG A 200 -20.62 22.08 20.63
N LEU A 201 -21.02 21.45 19.53
CA LEU A 201 -22.41 21.07 19.30
C LEU A 201 -22.87 19.92 20.22
N VAL A 202 -21.98 18.96 20.50
CA VAL A 202 -22.30 17.74 21.28
C VAL A 202 -22.20 17.98 22.79
N PHE A 203 -21.19 18.73 23.25
CA PHE A 203 -20.96 18.94 24.69
C PHE A 203 -21.64 20.20 25.25
N GLY A 204 -22.29 21.01 24.40
CA GLY A 204 -22.80 22.32 24.80
C GLY A 204 -21.67 23.27 25.23
N GLU A 205 -21.97 24.57 25.37
CA GLU A 205 -20.98 25.56 25.81
C GLU A 205 -20.47 25.30 27.25
N ASP A 206 -21.24 24.53 28.03
CA ASP A 206 -21.12 24.33 29.48
C ASP A 206 -19.84 23.61 29.94
N GLU A 207 -19.31 22.63 29.19
CA GLU A 207 -18.02 21.99 29.54
C GLU A 207 -16.80 22.79 29.09
N SER A 208 -16.92 23.60 28.03
CA SER A 208 -15.80 24.39 27.53
C SER A 208 -15.49 25.57 28.45
N GLU A 209 -16.50 26.12 29.12
CA GLU A 209 -16.34 27.13 30.17
C GLU A 209 -15.81 26.52 31.47
N ARG A 210 -16.32 25.35 31.91
CA ARG A 210 -15.79 24.64 33.09
C ARG A 210 -14.32 24.25 32.97
N LEU A 211 -13.85 23.86 31.78
CA LEU A 211 -12.44 23.54 31.53
C LEU A 211 -11.54 24.79 31.55
N LYS A 212 -12.06 25.95 31.11
CA LYS A 212 -11.36 27.23 31.19
C LYS A 212 -11.31 27.77 32.62
N GLU A 213 -12.43 27.71 33.35
CA GLU A 213 -12.49 28.09 34.76
C GLU A 213 -11.57 27.22 35.61
N GLY A 214 -11.58 25.89 35.44
CA GLY A 214 -10.70 25.00 36.20
C GLY A 214 -9.20 25.21 35.94
N THR A 215 -8.83 25.66 34.73
CA THR A 215 -7.44 26.00 34.39
C THR A 215 -7.02 27.34 35.00
N LEU A 216 -7.92 28.33 35.04
CA LEU A 216 -7.67 29.64 35.64
C LEU A 216 -7.60 29.56 37.18
N ASP A 217 -8.47 28.76 37.80
CA ASP A 217 -8.52 28.57 39.25
C ASP A 217 -7.30 27.80 39.79
N GLY A 218 -6.72 26.92 38.96
CA GLY A 218 -5.43 26.26 39.22
C GLY A 218 -4.22 27.19 39.06
N LEU A 219 -4.32 28.23 38.22
CA LEU A 219 -3.25 29.23 38.02
C LEU A 219 -3.29 30.36 39.06
N LEU A 220 -4.46 30.68 39.61
CA LEU A 220 -4.62 31.70 40.67
C LEU A 220 -4.32 31.18 42.09
N LYS A 221 -4.10 29.87 42.24
CA LYS A 221 -3.72 29.24 43.52
C LYS A 221 -2.20 29.16 43.78
N PHE A 222 -1.38 29.77 42.92
CA PHE A 222 0.05 29.98 43.13
C PHE A 222 0.33 31.46 43.40
#